data_AF-A0A354FEW3-F1
#
_entry.id   AF-A0A354FEW3-F1
#
_cell.length_a   1.000
_cell.length_b   1.000
_cell.length_c   1.000
_cell.angle_alpha   90.00
_cell.angle_beta   90.00
_cell.angle_gamma   90.00
#
_symmetry.space_group_name_H-M   'P 1'
#
loop_
_entity.id
_entity.type
_entity.pdbx_description
1 polymer ?
#
loop_
_entity_poly.entity_id
_entity_poly.type
_entity_poly.pdbx_seq_one_letter_code
_entity_poly.pdbx_strand_id
1 'polypeptide(L)'
;FAQGTLEEIVKVKESITGQYLSGCKDIPVPEARRKPNDRWLEVKGAREFNLKDIDVKIPLGLFVCITGVSGSGKSTLLDEIIYKALAQKLHRSHAHPGAFRELLGIEHLEKAIKIDQSPIGRTPRSNPATYTGAFDGIRELFSLTPASRMKGYRPGRFSFNVRGGRCEACRG
;
A
#
# COMPACT_ATOMS: atom_id res chain seq x y z
N PHE A 1 15.93 -16.60 -21.55
CA PHE A 1 15.47 -15.22 -21.81
C PHE A 1 14.83 -15.20 -23.19
N ALA A 2 13.66 -14.58 -23.33
CA ALA A 2 13.02 -14.38 -24.64
C ALA A 2 13.34 -12.97 -25.14
N GLN A 3 13.71 -12.84 -26.41
CA GLN A 3 14.04 -11.58 -27.07
C GLN A 3 13.65 -11.71 -28.54
N GLY A 4 13.15 -10.63 -29.15
CA GLY A 4 12.73 -10.63 -30.55
C GLY A 4 11.42 -9.89 -30.76
N THR A 5 10.76 -10.18 -31.88
CA THR A 5 9.41 -9.70 -32.17
C THR A 5 8.39 -10.32 -31.22
N LEU A 6 7.16 -9.79 -31.24
CA LEU A 6 6.06 -10.36 -30.46
C LEU A 6 5.85 -11.85 -30.79
N GLU A 7 5.88 -12.21 -32.08
CA GLU A 7 5.68 -13.58 -32.56
C GLU A 7 6.78 -14.52 -32.06
N GLU A 8 8.01 -14.03 -31.96
CA GLU A 8 9.14 -14.77 -31.43
C GLU A 8 9.00 -14.97 -29.91
N ILE A 9 8.65 -13.91 -29.17
CA ILE A 9 8.46 -13.95 -27.71
C ILE A 9 7.33 -14.90 -27.31
N VAL A 10 6.23 -14.92 -28.06
CA VAL A 10 5.06 -15.79 -27.86
C VAL A 10 5.42 -17.27 -28.07
N LYS A 11 6.37 -17.59 -28.97
CA LYS A 11 6.79 -18.96 -29.26
C LYS A 11 7.73 -19.54 -28.19
N VAL A 12 8.41 -18.71 -27.41
CA VAL A 12 9.31 -19.17 -26.34
C VAL A 12 8.47 -19.65 -25.14
N LYS A 13 8.40 -20.96 -24.93
CA LYS A 13 7.56 -21.58 -23.89
C LYS A 13 7.93 -21.13 -22.48
N GLU A 14 9.18 -20.81 -22.23
CA GLU A 14 9.70 -20.36 -20.92
C GLU A 14 9.42 -18.87 -20.67
N SER A 15 8.94 -18.13 -21.68
CA SER A 15 8.61 -16.70 -21.56
C SER A 15 7.30 -16.53 -20.78
N ILE A 16 7.37 -16.11 -19.52
CA ILE A 16 6.17 -15.78 -18.72
C ILE A 16 5.34 -14.71 -19.44
N THR A 17 5.98 -13.67 -19.98
CA THR A 17 5.31 -12.64 -20.76
C THR A 17 4.65 -13.21 -22.02
N GLY A 18 5.34 -14.10 -22.74
CA GLY A 18 4.80 -14.80 -23.91
C GLY A 18 3.58 -15.66 -23.57
N GLN A 19 3.60 -16.35 -22.43
CA GLN A 19 2.47 -17.13 -21.94
C GLN A 19 1.22 -16.27 -21.68
N TYR A 20 1.36 -15.06 -21.13
CA TYR A 20 0.23 -14.14 -20.95
C TYR A 20 -0.24 -13.52 -22.28
N LEU A 21 0.68 -13.10 -23.14
CA LEU A 21 0.35 -12.50 -24.44
C LEU A 21 -0.30 -13.49 -25.40
N SER A 22 0.06 -14.77 -25.31
CA SER A 22 -0.55 -15.87 -26.09
C SER A 22 -1.91 -16.33 -25.55
N GLY A 23 -2.29 -15.92 -24.34
CA GLY A 23 -3.46 -16.45 -23.63
C GLY A 23 -3.26 -17.86 -23.04
N CYS A 24 -2.04 -18.42 -23.08
CA CYS A 24 -1.72 -19.66 -22.36
C CYS A 24 -1.84 -19.49 -20.83
N LYS A 25 -1.59 -18.27 -20.34
CA LYS A 25 -1.94 -17.81 -19.00
C LYS A 25 -2.84 -16.59 -19.11
N ASP A 26 -3.78 -16.46 -18.19
CA ASP A 26 -4.67 -15.32 -18.10
C ASP A 26 -4.96 -14.96 -16.64
N ILE A 27 -5.62 -13.82 -16.44
CA ILE A 27 -6.13 -13.42 -15.12
C ILE A 27 -7.62 -13.77 -15.09
N PRO A 28 -8.03 -14.79 -14.31
CA PRO A 28 -9.40 -15.26 -14.35
C PRO A 28 -10.36 -14.19 -13.81
N VAL A 29 -11.50 -14.06 -14.48
CA VAL A 29 -12.59 -13.20 -14.00
C VAL A 29 -13.39 -13.96 -12.96
N PRO A 30 -13.65 -13.39 -11.76
CA PRO A 30 -14.47 -14.05 -10.76
C PRO A 30 -15.86 -14.42 -11.29
N GLU A 31 -16.30 -15.66 -11.10
CA GLU A 31 -17.62 -16.16 -11.54
C GLU A 31 -18.78 -15.37 -10.92
N ALA A 32 -18.59 -14.88 -9.69
CA ALA A 32 -19.56 -14.06 -8.98
C ALA A 32 -18.89 -12.84 -8.34
N ARG A 33 -19.60 -11.70 -8.34
CA ARG A 33 -19.20 -10.48 -7.63
C ARG A 33 -19.97 -10.36 -6.32
N ARG A 34 -19.26 -9.95 -5.26
CA ARG A 34 -19.88 -9.64 -3.97
C ARG A 34 -20.92 -8.52 -4.15
N LYS A 35 -22.12 -8.73 -3.63
CA LYS A 35 -23.17 -7.70 -3.63
C LYS A 35 -22.88 -6.67 -2.53
N PRO A 36 -23.22 -5.39 -2.74
CA PRO A 36 -23.12 -4.38 -1.69
C PRO A 36 -24.06 -4.72 -0.53
N ASN A 37 -23.64 -4.33 0.68
CA ASN A 37 -24.49 -4.29 1.86
C ASN A 37 -25.01 -2.85 2.07
N ASP A 38 -25.62 -2.57 3.22
CA ASP A 38 -26.18 -1.25 3.53
C ASP A 38 -25.15 -0.22 4.01
N ARG A 39 -23.85 -0.57 4.04
CA ARG A 39 -22.78 0.32 4.48
C ARG A 39 -22.12 1.00 3.29
N TRP A 40 -22.23 2.33 3.26
CA TRP A 40 -21.71 3.16 2.19
C TRP A 40 -20.92 4.32 2.77
N LEU A 41 -19.84 4.70 2.09
CA LEU A 41 -19.21 5.99 2.28
C LEU A 41 -19.76 6.93 1.21
N GLU A 42 -20.36 8.05 1.59
CA GLU A 42 -20.89 9.02 0.63
C GLU A 42 -20.15 10.35 0.71
N VAL A 43 -19.61 10.79 -0.42
CA VAL A 43 -19.09 12.14 -0.59
C VAL A 43 -20.15 12.96 -1.29
N LYS A 44 -20.55 14.09 -0.72
CA LYS A 44 -21.50 15.02 -1.31
C LYS A 44 -20.81 16.29 -1.79
N GLY A 45 -21.17 16.74 -2.98
CA GLY A 45 -20.74 18.01 -3.56
C GLY A 45 -19.23 18.18 -3.68
N ALA A 46 -18.53 17.13 -4.14
CA ALA A 46 -17.09 17.16 -4.36
C ALA A 46 -16.77 18.10 -5.53
N ARG A 47 -15.99 19.15 -5.25
CA ARG A 47 -15.77 20.29 -6.17
C ARG A 47 -14.35 20.83 -6.14
N GLU A 48 -13.40 20.06 -5.61
CA GLU A 48 -11.99 20.41 -5.66
C GLU A 48 -11.45 20.33 -7.10
N PHE A 49 -10.57 21.28 -7.47
CA PHE A 49 -10.01 21.43 -8.82
C PHE A 49 -11.06 21.36 -9.95
N ASN A 50 -11.04 20.30 -10.75
CA ASN A 50 -11.89 20.13 -11.92
C ASN A 50 -13.16 19.32 -11.66
N LEU A 51 -13.39 18.87 -10.41
CA LEU A 51 -14.62 18.19 -10.03
C LEU A 51 -15.81 19.15 -10.11
N LYS A 52 -16.94 18.66 -10.64
CA LYS A 52 -18.12 19.47 -10.97
C LYS A 52 -19.26 19.26 -9.99
N ASP A 53 -18.99 19.49 -8.70
CA ASP A 53 -19.95 19.34 -7.60
C ASP A 53 -20.64 17.97 -7.59
N ILE A 54 -19.83 16.90 -7.63
CA ILE A 54 -20.32 15.53 -7.79
C ILE A 54 -20.64 14.87 -6.45
N ASP A 55 -21.71 14.08 -6.43
CA ASP A 55 -22.05 13.18 -5.34
C ASP A 55 -21.59 11.75 -5.69
N VAL A 56 -20.87 11.09 -4.79
CA VAL A 56 -20.32 9.73 -5.01
C VAL A 56 -20.62 8.85 -3.81
N LYS A 57 -21.15 7.64 -4.06
CA LYS A 57 -21.32 6.59 -3.05
C LYS A 57 -20.33 5.45 -3.29
N ILE A 58 -19.61 5.03 -2.27
CA ILE A 58 -18.62 3.95 -2.30
C ILE A 58 -19.10 2.83 -1.36
N PRO A 59 -19.41 1.62 -1.87
CA PRO A 59 -19.86 0.51 -1.03
C PRO A 59 -18.71 -0.04 -0.19
N LEU A 60 -18.96 -0.24 1.10
CA LEU A 60 -17.97 -0.77 2.03
C LEU A 60 -17.96 -2.31 2.03
N GLY A 61 -16.78 -2.89 2.25
CA GLY A 61 -16.57 -4.35 2.21
C GLY A 61 -16.46 -4.94 0.80
N LEU A 62 -16.33 -4.09 -0.23
CA LEU A 62 -16.12 -4.50 -1.62
C LEU A 62 -14.75 -4.08 -2.15
N PHE A 63 -14.30 -4.76 -3.20
CA PHE A 63 -13.17 -4.29 -4.02
C PHE A 63 -13.70 -3.25 -5.01
N VAL A 64 -13.44 -1.98 -4.73
CA VAL A 64 -13.94 -0.85 -5.53
C VAL A 64 -12.82 -0.30 -6.39
N CYS A 65 -13.06 -0.20 -7.70
CA CYS A 65 -12.14 0.43 -8.64
C CYS A 65 -12.71 1.77 -9.09
N ILE A 66 -11.97 2.86 -8.85
CA ILE A 66 -12.27 4.17 -9.43
C ILE A 66 -11.42 4.32 -10.69
N THR A 67 -12.09 4.40 -11.84
CA THR A 67 -11.47 4.42 -13.16
C THR A 67 -11.86 5.67 -13.95
N GLY A 68 -11.19 5.92 -15.08
CA GLY A 68 -11.35 7.10 -15.93
C GLY A 68 -10.03 7.56 -16.53
N VAL A 69 -10.10 8.39 -17.58
CA VAL A 69 -8.93 8.92 -18.31
C VAL A 69 -8.01 9.77 -17.42
N SER A 70 -6.74 9.94 -17.79
CA SER A 70 -5.84 10.85 -17.08
C SER A 70 -6.43 12.27 -17.01
N GLY A 71 -6.28 12.96 -15.88
CA GLY A 71 -6.87 14.28 -15.66
C GLY A 71 -8.37 14.29 -15.32
N SER A 72 -9.07 13.16 -15.28
CA SER A 72 -10.52 13.11 -14.97
C SER A 72 -10.89 13.43 -13.51
N GLY A 73 -9.92 13.73 -12.63
CA GLY A 73 -10.18 14.06 -11.22
C GLY A 73 -10.19 12.87 -10.25
N LYS A 74 -9.77 11.66 -10.66
CA LYS A 74 -9.74 10.46 -9.78
C LYS A 74 -8.89 10.67 -8.52
N SER A 75 -7.66 11.15 -8.68
CA SER A 75 -6.75 11.42 -7.56
C SER A 75 -7.25 12.59 -6.72
N THR A 76 -7.88 13.59 -7.33
CA THR A 76 -8.55 14.67 -6.59
C THR A 76 -9.63 14.10 -5.67
N LEU A 77 -10.50 13.24 -6.19
CA LEU A 77 -11.56 12.62 -5.40
C LEU A 77 -10.98 11.72 -4.29
N LEU A 78 -10.04 10.83 -4.62
CA LEU A 78 -9.49 9.84 -3.68
C LEU A 78 -8.53 10.44 -2.66
N ASP A 79 -7.51 11.16 -3.12
CA ASP A 79 -6.42 11.64 -2.27
C ASP A 79 -6.76 12.96 -1.59
N GLU A 80 -7.22 13.94 -2.38
CA GLU A 80 -7.41 15.31 -1.89
C GLU A 80 -8.70 15.47 -1.08
N ILE A 81 -9.76 14.74 -1.43
CA ILE A 81 -11.04 14.78 -0.72
C ILE A 81 -11.17 13.61 0.25
N ILE A 82 -11.38 12.39 -0.27
CA ILE A 82 -11.79 11.23 0.56
C ILE A 82 -10.74 10.91 1.62
N TYR A 83 -9.49 10.67 1.21
CA TYR A 83 -8.46 10.24 2.14
C TYR A 83 -8.11 11.32 3.17
N LYS A 84 -7.93 12.59 2.76
CA LYS A 84 -7.66 13.68 3.70
C LYS A 84 -8.82 13.89 4.67
N ALA A 85 -10.06 13.82 4.22
CA ALA A 85 -11.24 13.98 5.08
C ALA A 85 -11.31 12.84 6.11
N LEU A 86 -11.10 11.59 5.68
CA LEU A 86 -11.04 10.45 6.58
C LEU A 86 -9.85 10.54 7.54
N ALA A 87 -8.67 10.93 7.07
CA ALA A 87 -7.49 11.08 7.91
C ALA A 87 -7.63 12.19 8.95
N GLN A 88 -8.29 13.30 8.60
CA GLN A 88 -8.61 14.37 9.54
C GLN A 88 -9.58 13.87 10.63
N LYS A 89 -10.64 13.14 10.24
CA LYS A 89 -11.68 12.65 11.16
C LYS A 89 -11.24 11.48 12.04
N LEU A 90 -10.53 10.51 11.47
CA LEU A 90 -10.16 9.25 12.15
C LEU A 90 -8.77 9.31 12.80
N HIS A 91 -7.82 10.06 12.21
CA HIS A 91 -6.42 10.09 12.66
C HIS A 91 -5.99 11.45 13.22
N ARG A 92 -6.90 12.43 13.30
CA ARG A 92 -6.61 13.81 13.71
C ARG A 92 -5.47 14.45 12.89
N SER A 93 -5.38 14.08 11.62
CA SER A 93 -4.39 14.66 10.70
C SER A 93 -4.62 16.16 10.51
N HIS A 94 -3.54 16.93 10.40
CA HIS A 94 -3.58 18.36 10.05
C HIS A 94 -3.78 18.62 8.56
N ALA A 95 -3.87 17.57 7.74
CA ALA A 95 -4.16 17.71 6.32
C ALA A 95 -5.57 18.28 6.12
N HIS A 96 -5.67 19.34 5.32
CA HIS A 96 -6.94 19.96 4.97
C HIS A 96 -7.51 19.23 3.75
N PRO A 97 -8.71 18.64 3.84
CA PRO A 97 -9.34 18.07 2.66
C PRO A 97 -9.71 19.16 1.66
N GLY A 98 -9.73 18.79 0.37
CA GLY A 98 -10.23 19.64 -0.69
C GLY A 98 -11.71 20.00 -0.51
N ALA A 99 -12.26 20.82 -1.39
CA ALA A 99 -13.63 21.29 -1.33
C ALA A 99 -14.64 20.16 -1.59
N PHE A 100 -15.45 19.87 -0.57
CA PHE A 100 -16.66 19.06 -0.65
C PHE A 100 -17.74 19.63 0.29
N ARG A 101 -18.97 19.15 0.22
CA ARG A 101 -20.09 19.59 1.08
C ARG A 101 -20.18 18.73 2.34
N GLU A 102 -20.21 17.42 2.19
CA GLU A 102 -20.43 16.50 3.31
C GLU A 102 -19.82 15.11 3.05
N LEU A 103 -19.40 14.43 4.12
CA LEU A 103 -18.90 13.05 4.09
C LEU A 103 -19.72 12.23 5.09
N LEU A 104 -20.47 11.25 4.60
CA LEU A 104 -21.38 10.39 5.37
C LEU A 104 -20.87 8.94 5.40
N GLY A 105 -21.28 8.16 6.41
CA GLY A 105 -20.90 6.74 6.54
C GLY A 105 -19.53 6.51 7.15
N ILE A 106 -18.94 7.55 7.77
CA ILE A 106 -17.65 7.47 8.47
C ILE A 106 -17.76 6.56 9.70
N GLU A 107 -18.93 6.49 10.33
CA GLU A 107 -19.24 5.64 11.47
C GLU A 107 -19.04 4.13 11.20
N HIS A 108 -18.96 3.72 9.93
CA HIS A 108 -18.64 2.36 9.53
C HIS A 108 -17.13 2.08 9.45
N LEU A 109 -16.29 3.09 9.68
CA LEU A 109 -14.84 3.04 9.48
C LEU A 109 -14.10 3.43 10.76
N GLU A 110 -13.22 2.57 11.22
CA GLU A 110 -12.31 2.88 12.35
C GLU A 110 -11.02 3.55 11.86
N LYS A 111 -10.57 3.20 10.65
CA LYS A 111 -9.28 3.64 10.10
C LYS A 111 -9.34 3.71 8.58
N ALA A 112 -8.69 4.73 8.03
CA ALA A 112 -8.33 4.79 6.61
C ALA A 112 -6.80 4.65 6.45
N ILE A 113 -6.35 3.75 5.57
CA ILE A 113 -4.94 3.59 5.22
C ILE A 113 -4.75 3.84 3.75
N LYS A 114 -3.84 4.77 3.42
CA LYS A 114 -3.33 4.97 2.07
C LYS A 114 -2.05 4.17 1.92
N ILE A 115 -2.04 3.26 0.95
CA ILE A 115 -0.83 2.58 0.48
C ILE A 115 -0.45 3.25 -0.84
N ASP A 116 0.73 3.83 -0.90
CA ASP A 116 1.21 4.57 -2.06
C ASP A 116 2.59 4.08 -2.53
N GLN A 117 3.14 4.76 -3.54
CA GLN A 117 4.44 4.46 -4.14
C GLN A 117 5.57 5.29 -3.53
N SER A 118 5.34 5.94 -2.38
CA SER A 118 6.43 6.64 -1.69
C SER A 118 7.47 5.63 -1.19
N PRO A 119 8.76 6.00 -1.16
CA PRO A 119 9.78 5.10 -0.62
C PRO A 119 9.47 4.71 0.82
N ILE A 120 9.64 3.43 1.13
CA ILE A 120 9.44 2.85 2.48
C ILE A 120 10.21 3.63 3.57
N GLY A 121 11.38 4.14 3.21
CA GLY A 121 12.12 5.09 4.02
C GLY A 121 13.18 5.80 3.18
N ARG A 122 13.79 6.82 3.77
CA ARG A 122 14.77 7.68 3.09
C ARG A 122 16.23 7.29 3.35
N THR A 123 16.46 6.17 4.04
CA THR A 123 17.81 5.73 4.42
C THR A 123 18.02 4.25 4.10
N PRO A 124 19.27 3.79 3.91
CA PRO A 124 19.58 2.37 3.72
C PRO A 124 19.17 1.47 4.88
N ARG A 125 18.87 2.05 6.05
CA ARG A 125 18.38 1.33 7.24
C ARG A 125 16.92 0.89 7.11
N SER A 126 16.20 1.42 6.13
CA SER A 126 14.82 1.04 5.83
C SER A 126 14.84 -0.05 4.77
N ASN A 127 14.46 -1.26 5.15
CA ASN A 127 14.36 -2.42 4.27
C ASN A 127 13.08 -3.23 4.59
N PRO A 128 12.73 -4.24 3.78
CA PRO A 128 11.51 -5.03 3.99
C PRO A 128 11.43 -5.68 5.37
N ALA A 129 12.54 -6.12 5.94
CA ALA A 129 12.55 -6.77 7.26
C ALA A 129 12.30 -5.77 8.39
N THR A 130 12.81 -4.54 8.30
CA THR A 130 12.51 -3.49 9.27
C THR A 130 11.09 -2.95 9.13
N TYR A 131 10.59 -2.83 7.90
CA TYR A 131 9.28 -2.22 7.66
C TYR A 131 8.13 -3.14 8.09
N THR A 132 8.29 -4.45 7.88
CA THR A 132 7.31 -5.46 8.31
C THR A 132 7.43 -5.82 9.80
N GLY A 133 8.47 -5.35 10.50
CA GLY A 133 8.80 -5.76 11.87
C GLY A 133 9.46 -7.14 11.98
N ALA A 134 9.63 -7.88 10.87
CA ALA A 134 10.24 -9.20 10.87
C ALA A 134 11.66 -9.22 11.47
N PHE A 135 12.42 -8.12 11.30
CA PHE A 135 13.77 -8.02 11.84
C PHE A 135 13.80 -8.09 13.37
N ASP A 136 12.75 -7.71 14.06
CA ASP A 136 12.68 -7.78 15.53
C ASP A 136 12.69 -9.23 16.01
N GLY A 137 11.86 -10.09 15.39
CA GLY A 137 11.84 -11.52 15.65
C GLY A 137 13.16 -12.20 15.28
N ILE A 138 13.79 -11.79 14.16
CA ILE A 138 15.12 -12.30 13.79
C ILE A 138 16.15 -11.98 14.88
N ARG A 139 16.21 -10.72 15.36
CA ARG A 139 17.15 -10.33 16.41
C ARG A 139 16.91 -11.07 17.73
N GLU A 140 15.65 -11.33 18.05
CA GLU A 140 15.27 -12.13 19.22
C GLU A 140 15.85 -13.55 19.09
N LEU A 141 15.61 -14.24 17.97
CA LEU A 141 16.15 -15.58 17.74
C LEU A 141 17.67 -15.64 17.84
N PHE A 142 18.38 -14.66 17.26
CA PHE A 142 19.84 -14.60 17.36
C PHE A 142 20.32 -14.47 18.81
N SER A 143 19.64 -13.68 19.63
CA SER A 143 19.97 -13.53 21.05
C SER A 143 19.77 -14.82 21.87
N LEU A 144 18.92 -15.74 21.40
CA LEU A 144 18.66 -17.01 22.06
C LEU A 144 19.73 -18.08 21.79
N THR A 145 20.63 -17.88 20.82
CA THR A 145 21.68 -18.86 20.48
C THR A 145 22.65 -19.09 21.66
N PRO A 146 23.22 -20.30 21.82
CA PRO A 146 24.14 -20.60 22.93
C PRO A 146 25.33 -19.63 23.00
N ALA A 147 25.93 -19.31 21.85
CA ALA A 147 27.04 -18.36 21.76
C ALA A 147 26.66 -16.95 22.24
N SER A 148 25.44 -16.51 21.94
CA SER A 148 24.93 -15.21 22.38
C SER A 148 24.64 -15.18 23.87
N ARG A 149 24.05 -16.25 24.41
CA ARG A 149 23.80 -16.38 25.86
C ARG A 149 25.10 -16.37 26.66
N MET A 150 26.11 -17.13 26.23
CA MET A 150 27.43 -17.14 26.87
C MET A 150 28.10 -15.75 26.88
N LYS A 151 27.87 -14.93 25.84
CA LYS A 151 28.42 -13.58 25.72
C LYS A 151 27.50 -12.47 26.25
N GLY A 152 26.33 -12.81 26.80
CA GLY A 152 25.34 -11.84 27.27
C GLY A 152 24.73 -10.96 26.18
N TYR A 153 24.75 -11.40 24.91
CA TYR A 153 24.23 -10.63 23.78
C TYR A 153 22.70 -10.62 23.76
N ARG A 154 22.13 -9.43 23.94
CA ARG A 154 20.68 -9.15 23.84
C ARG A 154 20.29 -8.79 22.40
N PRO A 155 18.99 -8.74 22.05
CA PRO A 155 18.53 -8.38 20.69
C PRO A 155 19.08 -7.04 20.18
N GLY A 156 19.42 -6.11 21.07
CA GLY A 156 20.08 -4.84 20.72
C GLY A 156 21.47 -5.03 20.09
N ARG A 157 22.22 -6.09 20.45
CA ARG A 157 23.53 -6.39 19.84
C ARG A 157 23.40 -6.66 18.34
N PHE A 158 22.27 -7.21 17.89
CA PHE A 158 22.02 -7.56 16.50
C PHE A 158 21.30 -6.46 15.72
N SER A 159 21.17 -5.26 16.30
CA SER A 159 20.55 -4.12 15.63
C SER A 159 21.62 -3.22 15.01
N PHE A 160 21.50 -2.96 13.71
CA PHE A 160 22.34 -1.99 12.99
C PHE A 160 22.02 -0.53 13.35
N ASN A 161 20.92 -0.27 14.07
CA ASN A 161 20.51 1.09 14.44
C ASN A 161 21.13 1.58 15.75
N VAL A 162 21.65 0.69 16.59
CA VAL A 162 22.15 1.01 17.94
C VAL A 162 23.63 0.69 18.08
N ARG A 163 24.34 1.48 18.90
CA ARG A 163 25.75 1.19 19.25
C ARG A 163 25.83 -0.14 19.98
N GLY A 164 26.91 -0.87 19.74
CA GLY A 164 27.17 -2.16 20.37
C GLY A 164 27.62 -3.21 19.37
N GLY A 165 26.72 -3.67 18.49
CA GLY A 165 27.06 -4.70 17.49
C GLY A 165 26.94 -4.27 16.03
N ARG A 166 26.58 -3.02 15.75
CA ARG A 166 26.72 -2.43 14.41
C ARG A 166 28.19 -2.17 14.07
N CYS A 167 28.50 -1.99 12.79
CA CYS A 167 29.79 -1.46 12.36
C CYS A 167 29.90 0.02 12.78
N GLU A 168 30.93 0.42 13.52
CA GLU A 168 31.06 1.83 13.97
C GLU A 168 31.62 2.77 12.89
N ALA A 169 32.27 2.24 11.84
CA ALA A 169 32.74 3.07 10.72
C ALA A 169 31.56 3.66 9.93
N CYS A 170 30.57 2.84 9.56
CA CYS A 170 29.36 3.29 8.86
C CYS A 170 28.17 3.55 9.80
N ARG A 171 28.26 3.11 11.07
CA ARG A 171 27.20 3.20 12.10
C ARG A 171 25.94 2.43 11.70
N GLY A 172 26.12 1.24 11.14
CA GLY A 172 25.08 0.41 10.52
C GLY A 172 25.58 -0.07 9.19
#